data_AF-A0A7S4UF05-F1
#
_entry.id   AF-A0A7S4UF05-F1
#
_cell.length_a   1.000
_cell.length_b   1.000
_cell.length_c   1.000
_cell.angle_alpha   90.00
_cell.angle_beta   90.00
_cell.angle_gamma   90.00
#
_symmetry.space_group_name_H-M   'P 1'
#
loop_
_entity.id
_entity.type
_entity.pdbx_description
1 polymer ?
#
loop_
_entity_poly.entity_id
_entity_poly.type
_entity_poly.pdbx_seq_one_letter_code
_entity_poly.pdbx_strand_id
1 'polypeptide(L)'
;MKLPITELWEDKKARIRKNSPFGHLPSWDLFSVIVKFGDDLRQEQLALQLVTQFHKIFQEANLPIYLRPYSILITSAESGLVETVLDTASLHQIKKNTPGYTNLDEYYKNLYEYPSDKYKVAQRNFIESMAGYSILTYLLQIKDRHNGNLLIDAEGHMIHIDFGFMLSNSPGNNMNFESAPFKLTQEFIDVMGGLDSSEFQYFKVLLIRGFIECRRHCEKIIFLVEMMQEGSNMPCFVGGQAAVDLLRQRFNLNATEDEFIQFVEGLVTKSCNNWYTRQYDKFQYLTNGVRY
;
A
#
# COMPACT_ATOMS: atom_id res chain seq x y z
N MET A 1 -12.82 12.81 -16.91
CA MET A 1 -12.16 13.50 -15.78
C MET A 1 -10.67 13.12 -15.78
N LYS A 2 -9.77 13.82 -15.09
CA LYS A 2 -8.35 13.43 -14.95
C LYS A 2 -7.99 13.34 -13.47
N LEU A 3 -6.95 12.57 -13.14
CA LEU A 3 -6.33 12.65 -11.82
C LEU A 3 -5.94 14.09 -11.50
N PRO A 4 -5.97 14.53 -10.22
CA PRO A 4 -5.57 15.87 -9.81
C PRO A 4 -4.04 16.02 -9.81
N ILE A 5 -3.40 15.61 -10.90
CA ILE A 5 -1.97 15.74 -11.19
C ILE A 5 -1.77 16.86 -12.22
N THR A 6 -0.67 17.58 -12.12
CA THR A 6 -0.40 18.75 -12.97
C THR A 6 -0.13 18.38 -14.43
N GLU A 7 0.59 17.29 -14.67
CA GLU A 7 0.96 16.76 -15.98
C GLU A 7 1.36 15.28 -15.81
N LEU A 8 1.25 14.48 -16.88
CA LEU A 8 1.74 13.09 -16.88
C LEU A 8 3.27 13.06 -16.94
N TRP A 9 3.87 11.98 -16.45
CA TRP A 9 5.33 11.83 -16.43
C TRP A 9 5.96 11.90 -17.82
N GLU A 10 5.35 11.24 -18.81
CA GLU A 10 5.86 11.26 -20.19
C GLU A 10 5.83 12.67 -20.79
N ASP A 11 4.77 13.44 -20.53
CA ASP A 11 4.65 14.84 -20.97
C ASP A 11 5.71 15.71 -20.28
N LYS A 12 5.89 15.52 -18.97
CA LYS A 12 6.92 16.21 -18.18
C LYS A 12 8.32 15.90 -18.68
N LYS A 13 8.60 14.63 -18.96
CA LYS A 13 9.87 14.15 -19.49
C LYS A 13 10.15 14.73 -20.87
N ALA A 14 9.17 14.72 -21.78
CA ALA A 14 9.29 15.33 -23.11
C ALA A 14 9.54 16.85 -23.03
N ARG A 15 8.81 17.55 -22.17
CA ARG A 15 8.94 19.00 -21.94
C ARG A 15 10.33 19.35 -21.40
N ILE A 16 10.83 18.61 -20.42
CA ILE A 16 12.16 18.83 -19.84
C ILE A 16 13.26 18.46 -20.85
N ARG A 17 13.10 17.35 -21.59
CA ARG A 17 14.05 16.94 -22.64
C ARG A 17 14.25 18.01 -23.68
N LYS A 18 13.16 18.63 -24.16
CA LYS A 18 13.19 19.69 -25.17
C LYS A 18 13.99 20.92 -24.71
N ASN A 19 13.98 21.21 -23.41
CA ASN A 19 14.67 22.37 -22.83
C ASN A 19 16.04 22.02 -22.24
N SER A 20 16.43 20.74 -22.23
CA SER A 20 17.70 20.29 -21.65
C SER A 20 18.83 20.46 -22.67
N PRO A 21 19.97 21.06 -22.30
CA PRO A 21 21.16 21.08 -23.14
C PRO A 21 21.61 19.68 -23.57
N PHE A 22 21.32 18.66 -22.75
CA PHE A 22 21.69 17.27 -22.97
C PHE A 22 20.57 16.42 -23.60
N GLY A 23 19.40 17.00 -23.89
CA GLY A 23 18.22 16.25 -24.34
C GLY A 23 18.38 15.56 -25.70
N HIS A 24 19.34 16.02 -26.52
CA HIS A 24 19.67 15.42 -27.80
C HIS A 24 20.42 14.08 -27.68
N LEU A 25 21.00 13.77 -26.51
CA LEU A 25 21.73 12.53 -26.30
C LEU A 25 20.77 11.33 -26.27
N PRO A 26 21.13 10.19 -26.89
CA PRO A 26 20.31 8.99 -26.88
C PRO A 26 20.23 8.36 -25.48
N SER A 27 21.27 8.54 -24.66
CA SER A 27 21.34 8.09 -23.26
C SER A 27 20.70 9.05 -22.27
N TRP A 28 20.08 10.13 -22.74
CA TRP A 28 19.40 11.08 -21.86
C TRP A 28 18.19 10.42 -21.22
N ASP A 29 18.11 10.50 -19.90
CA ASP A 29 16.96 10.04 -19.14
C ASP A 29 16.65 11.01 -18.00
N LEU A 30 15.43 10.91 -17.48
CA LEU A 30 14.94 11.72 -16.37
C LEU A 30 14.46 10.79 -15.26
N PHE A 31 14.87 11.10 -14.03
CA PHE A 31 14.45 10.41 -12.82
C PHE A 31 13.87 11.41 -11.85
N SER A 32 12.98 10.96 -10.97
CA SER A 32 12.37 11.82 -9.94
C SER A 32 12.53 11.16 -8.58
N VAL A 33 13.07 11.95 -7.65
CA VAL A 33 13.39 11.53 -6.29
C VAL A 33 12.93 12.60 -5.31
N ILE A 34 12.47 12.17 -4.14
CA ILE A 34 12.26 13.00 -2.96
C ILE A 34 13.52 12.92 -2.11
N VAL A 35 14.08 14.07 -1.77
CA VAL A 35 15.17 14.17 -0.80
C VAL A 35 14.54 14.32 0.58
N LYS A 36 14.78 13.35 1.48
CA LYS A 36 14.40 13.44 2.89
C LYS A 36 15.65 13.70 3.74
N PHE A 37 15.55 14.66 4.65
CA PHE A 37 16.59 15.03 5.60
C PHE A 37 16.00 15.14 7.00
N GLY A 38 16.71 14.60 8.00
CA GLY A 38 16.26 14.52 9.38
C GLY A 38 15.50 13.24 9.73
N ASP A 39 15.32 12.33 8.77
CA ASP A 39 14.58 11.08 8.93
C ASP A 39 15.50 9.87 8.73
N ASP A 40 15.38 8.88 9.62
CA ASP A 40 16.01 7.57 9.44
C ASP A 40 15.16 6.68 8.53
N LEU A 41 15.62 6.48 7.29
CA LEU A 41 14.92 5.71 6.27
C LEU A 41 15.24 4.21 6.29
N ARG A 42 16.08 3.72 7.22
CA ARG A 42 16.44 2.28 7.28
C ARG A 42 15.23 1.39 7.48
N GLN A 43 14.29 1.84 8.32
CA GLN A 43 13.06 1.10 8.56
C GLN A 43 12.16 1.08 7.30
N GLU A 44 12.03 2.21 6.60
CA GLU A 44 11.25 2.28 5.36
C GLU A 44 11.91 1.44 4.24
N GLN A 45 13.25 1.42 4.17
CA GLN A 45 13.99 0.57 3.24
C GLN A 45 13.75 -0.92 3.50
N LEU A 46 13.78 -1.37 4.77
CA LEU A 46 13.43 -2.75 5.13
C LEU A 46 12.01 -3.10 4.69
N ALA A 47 11.05 -2.20 4.93
CA ALA A 47 9.68 -2.42 4.47
C ALA A 47 9.62 -2.64 2.95
N LEU A 48 10.33 -1.83 2.17
CA LEU A 48 10.34 -1.95 0.71
C LEU A 48 11.05 -3.19 0.20
N GLN A 49 12.09 -3.66 0.90
CA GLN A 49 12.70 -4.97 0.62
C GLN A 49 11.67 -6.09 0.82
N LEU A 50 10.87 -6.03 1.88
CA LEU A 50 9.81 -7.00 2.11
C LEU A 50 8.71 -6.89 1.05
N VAL A 51 8.25 -5.67 0.71
CA VAL A 51 7.28 -5.45 -0.38
C VAL A 51 7.78 -6.06 -1.69
N THR A 52 9.06 -5.87 -2.01
CA THR A 52 9.69 -6.49 -3.19
C THR A 52 9.67 -8.01 -3.10
N GLN A 53 9.89 -8.59 -1.92
CA GLN A 53 9.85 -10.03 -1.73
C GLN A 53 8.43 -10.60 -1.86
N PHE A 54 7.41 -9.93 -1.31
CA PHE A 54 6.01 -10.29 -1.53
C PHE A 54 5.61 -10.21 -3.00
N HIS A 55 6.03 -9.15 -3.69
CA HIS A 55 5.79 -8.99 -5.12
C HIS A 55 6.36 -10.16 -5.92
N LYS A 56 7.59 -10.59 -5.63
CA LYS A 56 8.21 -11.77 -6.25
C LYS A 56 7.44 -13.05 -5.96
N ILE A 57 6.98 -13.26 -4.73
CA ILE A 57 6.17 -14.44 -4.36
C ILE A 57 4.90 -14.52 -5.21
N PHE A 58 4.19 -13.39 -5.37
CA PHE A 58 2.97 -13.37 -6.18
C PHE A 58 3.23 -13.58 -7.67
N GLN A 59 4.34 -13.04 -8.19
CA GLN A 59 4.77 -13.27 -9.57
C GLN A 59 5.15 -14.74 -9.82
N GLU A 60 5.94 -15.36 -8.93
CA GLU A 60 6.33 -16.77 -9.01
C GLU A 60 5.11 -17.70 -9.01
N ALA A 61 4.07 -17.35 -8.24
CA ALA A 61 2.81 -18.08 -8.16
C ALA A 61 1.82 -17.76 -9.29
N ASN A 62 2.15 -16.86 -10.22
CA ASN A 62 1.25 -16.36 -11.27
C ASN A 62 -0.08 -15.82 -10.72
N LEU A 63 -0.05 -15.21 -9.53
CA LEU A 63 -1.22 -14.55 -8.96
C LEU A 63 -1.30 -13.12 -9.51
N PRO A 64 -2.47 -12.68 -10.02
CA PRO A 64 -2.66 -11.30 -10.47
C PRO A 64 -2.88 -10.40 -9.24
N ILE A 65 -1.87 -10.31 -8.38
CA ILE A 65 -1.85 -9.44 -7.21
C ILE A 65 -0.81 -8.36 -7.49
N TYR A 66 -1.25 -7.12 -7.41
CA TYR A 66 -0.40 -5.98 -7.74
C TYR A 66 0.24 -5.38 -6.49
N LEU A 67 1.54 -5.11 -6.57
CA LEU A 67 2.30 -4.35 -5.60
C LEU A 67 3.28 -3.47 -6.37
N ARG A 68 3.45 -2.21 -5.96
CA ARG A 68 4.42 -1.30 -6.56
C ARG A 68 5.60 -1.07 -5.59
N PRO A 69 6.66 -1.89 -5.65
CA PRO A 69 7.89 -1.56 -4.93
C PRO A 69 8.52 -0.30 -5.56
N TYR A 70 8.97 0.60 -4.70
CA TYR A 70 9.77 1.77 -5.05
C TYR A 70 11.10 1.74 -4.28
N SER A 71 12.08 2.50 -4.74
CA SER A 71 13.45 2.42 -4.24
C SER A 71 13.73 3.48 -3.18
N ILE A 72 14.48 3.10 -2.14
CA ILE A 72 15.09 4.03 -1.19
C ILE A 72 16.59 3.84 -1.19
N LEU A 73 17.32 4.93 -1.41
CA LEU A 73 18.76 5.01 -1.28
C LEU A 73 19.11 5.75 0.01
N ILE A 74 19.69 5.04 0.97
CA ILE A 74 20.15 5.62 2.22
C ILE A 74 21.50 6.29 1.98
N THR A 75 21.59 7.58 2.26
CA THR A 75 22.82 8.37 2.10
C THR A 75 23.53 8.63 3.42
N SER A 76 22.80 8.65 4.54
CA SER A 76 23.36 8.70 5.89
C SER A 76 22.36 8.14 6.91
N ALA A 77 22.67 8.23 8.22
CA ALA A 77 21.76 7.83 9.29
C ALA A 77 20.48 8.69 9.38
N GLU A 78 20.50 9.91 8.82
CA GLU A 78 19.40 10.89 8.90
C GLU A 78 19.05 11.45 7.51
N SER A 79 19.50 10.82 6.43
CA SER A 79 19.19 11.28 5.08
C SER A 79 19.13 10.15 4.07
N GLY A 80 18.27 10.34 3.08
CA GLY A 80 18.20 9.46 1.92
C GLY A 80 17.32 10.00 0.80
N LEU A 81 17.33 9.28 -0.30
CA LEU A 81 16.56 9.56 -1.49
C LEU A 81 15.45 8.51 -1.62
N VAL A 82 14.23 8.97 -1.84
CA VAL A 82 13.06 8.12 -2.06
C VAL A 82 12.61 8.29 -3.52
N GLU A 83 12.52 7.21 -4.27
CA GLU A 83 11.95 7.22 -5.62
C GLU A 83 10.49 7.68 -5.57
N THR A 84 10.11 8.64 -6.42
CA THR A 84 8.71 9.07 -6.50
C THR A 84 7.85 8.06 -7.24
N VAL A 85 6.66 7.76 -6.71
CA VAL A 85 5.64 7.01 -7.46
C VAL A 85 4.96 7.96 -8.45
N LEU A 86 5.27 7.77 -9.73
CA LEU A 86 4.85 8.64 -10.82
C LEU A 86 3.36 8.49 -11.16
N ASP A 87 2.77 9.54 -11.75
CA ASP A 87 1.39 9.55 -12.23
C ASP A 87 0.34 9.14 -11.17
N THR A 88 0.61 9.50 -9.92
CA THR A 88 -0.25 9.21 -8.78
C THR A 88 -0.76 10.46 -8.08
N ALA A 89 -1.91 10.33 -7.43
CA ALA A 89 -2.43 11.31 -6.47
C ALA A 89 -2.88 10.61 -5.20
N SER A 90 -2.67 11.22 -4.04
CA SER A 90 -3.21 10.66 -2.79
C SER A 90 -4.73 10.79 -2.74
N LEU A 91 -5.40 9.86 -2.04
CA LEU A 91 -6.84 9.95 -1.79
C LEU A 91 -7.20 11.29 -1.12
N HIS A 92 -6.33 11.80 -0.25
CA HIS A 92 -6.47 13.14 0.32
C HIS A 92 -6.52 14.23 -0.77
N GLN A 93 -5.57 14.23 -1.71
CA GLN A 93 -5.54 15.20 -2.81
C GLN A 93 -6.75 15.05 -3.72
N ILE A 94 -7.20 13.83 -4.01
CA ILE A 94 -8.40 13.56 -4.80
C ILE A 94 -9.64 14.16 -4.12
N LYS A 95 -9.85 13.88 -2.83
CA LYS A 95 -10.97 14.42 -2.03
C LYS A 95 -10.90 15.94 -1.87
N LYS A 96 -9.70 16.53 -1.86
CA LYS A 96 -9.49 17.96 -1.66
C LYS A 96 -9.66 18.77 -2.95
N ASN A 97 -9.09 18.27 -4.05
CA ASN A 97 -8.91 19.04 -5.28
C ASN A 97 -9.97 18.71 -6.35
N THR A 98 -10.81 17.69 -6.15
CA THR A 98 -11.91 17.38 -7.07
C THR A 98 -13.16 18.18 -6.67
N PRO A 99 -13.62 19.15 -7.48
CA PRO A 99 -14.84 19.90 -7.19
C PRO A 99 -16.05 18.97 -7.21
N GLY A 100 -16.90 19.05 -6.18
CA GLY A 100 -18.09 18.21 -6.07
C GLY A 100 -17.80 16.73 -5.78
N TYR A 101 -16.65 16.40 -5.16
CA TYR A 101 -16.38 15.04 -4.71
C TYR A 101 -17.48 14.55 -3.75
N THR A 102 -18.10 13.43 -4.11
CA THR A 102 -19.15 12.75 -3.33
C THR A 102 -18.57 11.52 -2.65
N ASN A 103 -18.10 10.55 -3.43
CA ASN A 103 -17.50 9.30 -2.98
C ASN A 103 -16.49 8.78 -4.03
N LEU A 104 -15.70 7.78 -3.65
CA LEU A 104 -14.64 7.25 -4.51
C LEU A 104 -15.19 6.49 -5.72
N ASP A 105 -16.33 5.81 -5.59
CA ASP A 105 -16.95 5.05 -6.68
C ASP A 105 -17.39 5.98 -7.82
N GLU A 106 -18.12 7.06 -7.51
CA GLU A 106 -18.48 8.09 -8.49
C GLU A 106 -17.26 8.74 -9.12
N TYR A 107 -16.20 8.98 -8.33
CA TYR A 107 -14.93 9.46 -8.86
C TYR A 107 -14.32 8.49 -9.89
N TYR A 108 -14.26 7.20 -9.57
CA TYR A 108 -13.77 6.15 -10.48
C TYR A 108 -14.64 6.07 -11.75
N LYS A 109 -15.96 6.10 -11.60
CA LYS A 109 -16.90 6.08 -12.73
C LYS A 109 -16.70 7.27 -13.66
N ASN A 110 -16.45 8.46 -13.12
CA ASN A 110 -16.20 9.67 -13.89
C ASN A 110 -14.79 9.74 -14.51
N LEU A 111 -13.78 9.18 -13.82
CA LEU A 111 -12.39 9.16 -14.28
C LEU A 111 -12.19 8.17 -15.43
N TYR A 112 -12.82 7.00 -15.34
CA TYR A 112 -12.68 5.91 -16.30
C TYR A 112 -13.90 5.73 -17.20
N GLU A 113 -14.83 6.69 -17.20
CA GLU A 113 -15.95 6.77 -18.15
C GLU A 113 -16.86 5.52 -18.09
N TYR A 114 -17.40 5.22 -16.91
CA TYR A 114 -18.32 4.08 -16.73
C TYR A 114 -19.52 4.16 -17.70
N PRO A 115 -19.94 3.03 -18.33
CA PRO A 115 -19.44 1.66 -18.20
C PRO A 115 -18.46 1.25 -19.32
N SER A 116 -17.36 1.96 -19.51
CA SER A 116 -16.35 1.61 -20.52
C SER A 116 -15.49 0.39 -20.13
N ASP A 117 -14.78 -0.19 -21.10
CA ASP A 117 -13.77 -1.21 -20.82
C ASP A 117 -12.59 -0.65 -20.02
N LYS A 118 -12.30 0.65 -20.16
CA LYS A 118 -11.29 1.34 -19.35
C LYS A 118 -11.66 1.32 -17.87
N TYR A 119 -12.94 1.50 -17.53
CA TYR A 119 -13.43 1.37 -16.17
C TYR A 119 -13.25 -0.05 -15.64
N LYS A 120 -13.59 -1.08 -16.43
CA LYS A 120 -13.44 -2.48 -15.99
C LYS A 120 -11.99 -2.82 -15.68
N VAL A 121 -11.06 -2.37 -16.52
CA VAL A 121 -9.61 -2.55 -16.28
C VAL A 121 -9.19 -1.82 -15.02
N ALA A 122 -9.60 -0.55 -14.83
CA ALA A 122 -9.24 0.21 -13.64
C ALA A 122 -9.83 -0.36 -12.35
N GLN A 123 -11.07 -0.85 -12.39
CA GLN A 123 -11.71 -1.52 -11.26
C GLN A 123 -10.98 -2.82 -10.91
N ARG A 124 -10.55 -3.58 -11.91
CA ARG A 124 -9.74 -4.78 -11.72
C ARG A 124 -8.37 -4.44 -11.09
N ASN A 125 -7.67 -3.45 -11.63
CA ASN A 125 -6.40 -2.95 -11.09
C ASN A 125 -6.54 -2.49 -9.63
N PHE A 126 -7.65 -1.83 -9.30
CA PHE A 126 -7.99 -1.47 -7.92
C PHE A 126 -8.10 -2.71 -7.03
N ILE A 127 -8.86 -3.72 -7.45
CA ILE A 127 -9.06 -4.97 -6.68
C ILE A 127 -7.73 -5.72 -6.47
N GLU A 128 -6.95 -5.88 -7.54
CA GLU A 128 -5.68 -6.63 -7.52
C GLU A 128 -4.63 -5.96 -6.63
N SER A 129 -4.57 -4.62 -6.64
CA SER A 129 -3.69 -3.84 -5.77
C SER A 129 -4.17 -3.82 -4.32
N MET A 130 -5.49 -3.69 -4.09
CA MET A 130 -6.05 -3.70 -2.74
C MET A 130 -5.84 -5.06 -2.05
N ALA A 131 -5.95 -6.18 -2.79
CA ALA A 131 -5.61 -7.50 -2.27
C ALA A 131 -4.15 -7.58 -1.80
N GLY A 132 -3.21 -7.13 -2.62
CA GLY A 132 -1.78 -7.14 -2.30
C GLY A 132 -1.45 -6.32 -1.05
N TYR A 133 -1.91 -5.06 -1.01
CA TYR A 133 -1.63 -4.19 0.13
C TYR A 133 -2.40 -4.58 1.40
N SER A 134 -3.55 -5.23 1.30
CA SER A 134 -4.26 -5.81 2.46
C SER A 134 -3.46 -6.95 3.11
N ILE A 135 -2.87 -7.84 2.30
CA ILE A 135 -2.01 -8.92 2.79
C ILE A 135 -0.77 -8.34 3.49
N LEU A 136 -0.11 -7.37 2.83
CA LEU A 136 1.07 -6.71 3.37
C LEU A 136 0.80 -6.01 4.71
N THR A 137 -0.26 -5.19 4.77
CA THR A 137 -0.59 -4.41 5.97
C THR A 137 -0.92 -5.32 7.14
N TYR A 138 -1.61 -6.44 6.91
CA TYR A 138 -1.86 -7.43 7.94
C TYR A 138 -0.59 -8.14 8.41
N LEU A 139 0.19 -8.73 7.50
CA LEU A 139 1.36 -9.54 7.87
C LEU A 139 2.48 -8.70 8.50
N LEU A 140 2.75 -7.52 7.95
CA LEU A 140 3.81 -6.64 8.43
C LEU A 140 3.34 -5.65 9.51
N GLN A 141 2.06 -5.66 9.87
CA GLN A 141 1.47 -4.73 10.85
C GLN A 141 1.79 -3.29 10.50
N ILE A 142 1.59 -2.92 9.24
CA ILE A 142 1.86 -1.57 8.74
C ILE A 142 0.79 -0.64 9.31
N LYS A 143 1.22 0.37 10.06
CA LYS A 143 0.35 1.32 10.74
C LYS A 143 0.25 2.62 9.95
N ASP A 144 -0.49 3.59 10.49
CA ASP A 144 -0.63 4.92 9.87
C ASP A 144 -1.18 4.88 8.43
N ARG A 145 -2.23 4.07 8.19
CA ARG A 145 -2.88 3.92 6.87
C ARG A 145 -4.04 4.89 6.69
N HIS A 146 -3.74 6.18 6.55
CA HIS A 146 -4.72 7.24 6.26
C HIS A 146 -4.74 7.62 4.78
N ASN A 147 -5.73 8.41 4.35
CA ASN A 147 -5.91 8.82 2.94
C ASN A 147 -4.74 9.62 2.32
N GLY A 148 -3.77 10.06 3.13
CA GLY A 148 -2.54 10.69 2.64
C GLY A 148 -1.49 9.68 2.16
N ASN A 149 -1.46 8.49 2.79
CA ASN A 149 -0.50 7.42 2.50
C ASN A 149 -1.05 6.40 1.49
N LEU A 150 -2.24 6.65 0.95
CA LEU A 150 -2.92 5.85 -0.06
C LEU A 150 -2.98 6.65 -1.36
N LEU A 151 -2.24 6.20 -2.35
CA LEU A 151 -2.17 6.79 -3.67
C LEU A 151 -3.06 6.02 -4.64
N ILE A 152 -3.62 6.71 -5.62
CA ILE A 152 -4.25 6.13 -6.81
C ILE A 152 -3.41 6.54 -8.02
N ASP A 153 -3.02 5.58 -8.84
CA ASP A 153 -2.34 5.83 -10.12
C ASP A 153 -3.32 6.03 -11.29
N ALA A 154 -2.79 6.43 -12.44
CA ALA A 154 -3.57 6.69 -13.66
C ALA A 154 -4.27 5.45 -14.24
N GLU A 155 -3.88 4.25 -13.80
CA GLU A 155 -4.42 2.96 -14.25
C GLU A 155 -5.46 2.39 -13.28
N GLY A 156 -5.63 2.98 -12.10
CA GLY A 156 -6.62 2.58 -11.10
C GLY A 156 -6.08 1.72 -9.95
N HIS A 157 -4.76 1.53 -9.85
CA HIS A 157 -4.17 0.83 -8.72
C HIS A 157 -4.18 1.69 -7.46
N MET A 158 -4.41 1.06 -6.32
CA MET A 158 -4.16 1.62 -5.01
C MET A 158 -2.74 1.28 -4.56
N ILE A 159 -1.93 2.31 -4.28
CA ILE A 159 -0.52 2.16 -3.90
C ILE A 159 -0.32 2.74 -2.50
N HIS A 160 0.18 1.92 -1.58
CA HIS A 160 0.54 2.39 -0.25
C HIS A 160 1.97 2.95 -0.27
N ILE A 161 2.17 4.08 0.40
CA ILE A 161 3.49 4.68 0.62
C ILE A 161 3.74 4.88 2.12
N ASP A 162 4.95 5.33 2.45
CA ASP A 162 5.40 5.69 3.79
C ASP A 162 5.23 4.53 4.78
N PHE A 163 6.15 3.58 4.74
CA PHE A 163 6.13 2.40 5.61
C PHE A 163 6.85 2.62 6.96
N GLY A 164 6.94 3.87 7.41
CA GLY A 164 7.69 4.28 8.60
C GLY A 164 7.21 3.68 9.93
N PHE A 165 6.04 3.04 9.97
CA PHE A 165 5.50 2.33 11.13
C PHE A 165 5.09 0.90 10.76
N MET A 166 5.90 -0.08 11.17
CA MET A 166 5.67 -1.50 10.90
C MET A 166 6.10 -2.38 12.09
N LEU A 167 5.63 -3.63 12.11
CA LEU A 167 5.89 -4.62 13.17
C LEU A 167 5.48 -4.10 14.55
N SER A 168 6.41 -4.01 15.51
CA SER A 168 6.13 -3.51 16.86
C SER A 168 6.09 -1.99 16.96
N ASN A 169 6.56 -1.26 15.94
CA ASN A 169 6.58 0.20 15.96
C ASN A 169 5.16 0.76 15.79
N SER A 170 4.76 1.68 16.67
CA SER A 170 3.45 2.33 16.64
C SER A 170 3.58 3.84 16.80
N PRO A 171 2.88 4.65 16.00
CA PRO A 171 2.82 6.08 16.24
C PRO A 171 2.15 6.34 17.61
N GLY A 172 2.84 7.06 18.50
CA GLY A 172 2.26 7.56 19.76
C GLY A 172 2.37 6.65 21.01
N ASN A 173 3.49 5.95 21.24
CA ASN A 173 3.80 5.21 22.48
C ASN A 173 2.72 4.20 22.92
N ASN A 174 2.52 3.12 22.16
CA ASN A 174 1.69 1.97 22.56
C ASN A 174 0.25 2.30 22.95
N MET A 175 -0.37 3.33 22.36
CA MET A 175 -1.83 3.33 22.34
C MET A 175 -2.26 2.07 21.58
N ASN A 176 -2.73 1.06 22.32
CA ASN A 176 -3.31 -0.20 21.85
C ASN A 176 -4.60 0.06 21.07
N PHE A 177 -4.51 0.87 20.02
CA PHE A 177 -5.49 1.00 18.97
C PHE A 177 -5.38 -0.25 18.10
N GLU A 178 -5.82 -1.39 18.63
CA GLU A 178 -6.00 -2.61 17.84
C GLU A 178 -7.18 -2.38 16.88
N SER A 179 -6.86 -1.67 15.81
CA SER A 179 -7.74 -1.23 14.73
C SER A 179 -7.63 -2.23 13.58
N ALA A 180 -8.76 -2.53 12.93
CA ALA A 180 -8.94 -3.30 11.68
C ALA A 180 -7.70 -4.00 11.07
N PRO A 181 -7.75 -5.32 10.77
CA PRO A 181 -6.64 -6.05 10.14
C PRO A 181 -6.00 -5.37 8.93
N PHE A 182 -6.81 -4.67 8.14
CA PHE A 182 -6.40 -3.76 7.07
C PHE A 182 -7.53 -2.76 6.78
N LYS A 183 -7.22 -1.70 6.03
CA LYS A 183 -8.19 -0.64 5.70
C LYS A 183 -9.14 -1.07 4.58
N LEU A 184 -10.39 -1.36 4.92
CA LEU A 184 -11.47 -1.68 3.98
C LEU A 184 -12.71 -0.81 4.27
N THR A 185 -12.73 0.39 3.69
CA THR A 185 -13.81 1.37 3.89
C THR A 185 -15.01 1.05 2.99
N GLN A 186 -16.17 1.63 3.31
CA GLN A 186 -17.35 1.52 2.44
C GLN A 186 -17.08 2.05 1.04
N GLU A 187 -16.36 3.18 0.90
CA GLU A 187 -15.99 3.72 -0.41
C GLU A 187 -15.19 2.72 -1.26
N PHE A 188 -14.33 1.90 -0.64
CA PHE A 188 -13.56 0.89 -1.37
C PHE A 188 -14.44 -0.28 -1.80
N ILE A 189 -15.37 -0.70 -0.95
CA ILE A 189 -16.36 -1.73 -1.27
C ILE A 189 -17.27 -1.26 -2.41
N ASP A 190 -17.67 0.02 -2.40
CA ASP A 190 -18.51 0.60 -3.45
C ASP A 190 -17.79 0.64 -4.80
N VAL A 191 -16.49 0.95 -4.84
CA VAL A 191 -15.65 0.84 -6.05
C VAL A 191 -15.61 -0.61 -6.55
N MET A 192 -15.62 -1.59 -5.65
CA MET A 192 -15.72 -3.02 -5.99
C MET A 192 -17.15 -3.46 -6.32
N GLY A 193 -18.13 -2.55 -6.40
CA GLY A 193 -19.51 -2.88 -6.76
C GLY A 193 -20.38 -3.43 -5.63
N GLY A 194 -19.93 -3.37 -4.37
CA GLY A 194 -20.68 -3.84 -3.20
C GLY A 194 -20.25 -5.22 -2.67
N LEU A 195 -20.77 -5.62 -1.50
CA LEU A 195 -20.39 -6.88 -0.84
C LEU A 195 -20.83 -8.14 -1.60
N ASP A 196 -21.94 -8.05 -2.34
CA ASP A 196 -22.53 -9.16 -3.07
C ASP A 196 -22.06 -9.22 -4.54
N SER A 197 -21.14 -8.34 -4.96
CA SER A 197 -20.66 -8.28 -6.34
C SER A 197 -19.66 -9.39 -6.66
N SER A 198 -19.59 -9.77 -7.93
CA SER A 198 -18.56 -10.69 -8.45
C SER A 198 -17.14 -10.17 -8.21
N GLU A 199 -16.98 -8.85 -8.27
CA GLU A 199 -15.73 -8.12 -8.09
C GLU A 199 -15.23 -8.19 -6.64
N PHE A 200 -16.14 -8.08 -5.67
CA PHE A 200 -15.79 -8.27 -4.26
C PHE A 200 -15.52 -9.75 -3.94
N GLN A 201 -16.22 -10.69 -4.57
CA GLN A 201 -15.86 -12.11 -4.48
C GLN A 201 -14.46 -12.36 -5.06
N TYR A 202 -14.13 -11.73 -6.20
CA TYR A 202 -12.79 -11.81 -6.79
C TYR A 202 -11.71 -11.28 -5.83
N PHE A 203 -11.95 -10.14 -5.18
CA PHE A 203 -11.08 -9.61 -4.12
C PHE A 203 -10.81 -10.65 -3.00
N LYS A 204 -11.86 -11.30 -2.48
CA LYS A 204 -11.70 -12.34 -1.44
C LYS A 204 -10.89 -13.54 -1.94
N VAL A 205 -11.12 -13.98 -3.18
CA VAL A 205 -10.36 -15.09 -3.78
C VAL A 205 -8.88 -14.74 -3.91
N LEU A 206 -8.54 -13.52 -4.35
CA LEU A 206 -7.16 -13.05 -4.40
C LEU A 206 -6.52 -12.98 -3.02
N LEU A 207 -7.24 -12.47 -2.02
CA LEU A 207 -6.76 -12.45 -0.63
C LEU A 207 -6.40 -13.85 -0.14
N ILE A 208 -7.33 -14.80 -0.27
CA ILE A 208 -7.14 -16.19 0.19
C ILE A 208 -5.93 -16.81 -0.51
N ARG A 209 -5.87 -16.74 -1.84
CA ARG A 209 -4.75 -17.30 -2.61
C ARG A 209 -3.43 -16.62 -2.26
N GLY A 210 -3.41 -15.30 -2.17
CA GLY A 210 -2.22 -14.54 -1.79
C GLY A 210 -1.73 -14.91 -0.39
N PHE A 211 -2.62 -15.03 0.60
CA PHE A 211 -2.26 -15.46 1.95
C PHE A 211 -1.69 -16.88 1.99
N ILE A 212 -2.25 -17.81 1.20
CA ILE A 212 -1.74 -19.18 1.08
C ILE A 212 -0.32 -19.17 0.50
N GLU A 213 -0.05 -18.41 -0.56
CA GLU A 213 1.30 -18.34 -1.12
C GLU A 213 2.30 -17.67 -0.16
N CYS A 214 1.89 -16.61 0.53
CA CYS A 214 2.68 -16.01 1.60
C CYS A 214 3.02 -17.02 2.70
N ARG A 215 2.06 -17.88 3.06
CA ARG A 215 2.25 -18.95 4.05
C ARG A 215 3.27 -19.99 3.58
N ARG A 216 3.22 -20.40 2.30
CA ARG A 216 4.19 -21.33 1.71
C ARG A 216 5.62 -20.77 1.68
N HIS A 217 5.75 -19.46 1.52
CA HIS A 217 7.03 -18.75 1.46
C HIS A 217 7.41 -18.00 2.75
N CYS A 218 6.73 -18.29 3.87
CA CYS A 218 6.87 -17.52 5.12
C CYS A 218 8.30 -17.46 5.64
N GLU A 219 9.08 -18.54 5.56
CA GLU A 219 10.47 -18.56 6.03
C GLU A 219 11.36 -17.57 5.28
N LYS A 220 11.12 -17.32 3.97
CA LYS A 220 11.87 -16.28 3.22
C LYS A 220 11.62 -14.89 3.81
N ILE A 221 10.38 -14.62 4.23
CA ILE A 221 9.96 -13.33 4.78
C ILE A 221 10.49 -13.18 6.21
N ILE A 222 10.31 -14.21 7.03
CA ILE A 222 10.75 -14.23 8.43
C ILE A 222 12.27 -14.07 8.51
N PHE A 223 13.02 -14.80 7.69
CA PHE A 223 14.48 -14.73 7.68
C PHE A 223 15.01 -13.33 7.33
N LEU A 224 14.38 -12.63 6.38
CA LEU A 224 14.74 -11.23 6.08
C LEU A 224 14.55 -10.30 7.28
N VAL A 225 13.50 -10.52 8.06
CA VAL A 225 13.21 -9.75 9.27
C VAL A 225 14.20 -10.11 10.39
N GLU A 226 14.50 -11.40 10.58
CA GLU A 226 15.46 -11.89 11.58
C GLU A 226 16.88 -11.34 11.33
N MET A 227 17.37 -11.40 10.09
CA MET A 227 18.70 -10.86 9.73
C MET A 227 18.81 -9.36 10.01
N MET A 228 17.73 -8.62 9.84
CA MET A 228 17.72 -7.16 10.01
C MET A 228 17.48 -6.74 11.46
N GLN A 229 17.04 -7.67 12.31
CA GLN A 229 16.91 -7.46 13.75
C GLN A 229 18.27 -7.52 14.45
N GLU A 230 19.16 -8.41 14.01
CA GLU A 230 20.44 -8.65 14.68
C GLU A 230 21.32 -7.38 14.72
N GLY A 231 21.59 -6.88 15.92
CA GLY A 231 22.40 -5.67 16.13
C GLY A 231 21.72 -4.35 15.72
N SER A 232 20.42 -4.35 15.43
CA SER A 232 19.68 -3.17 14.99
C SER A 232 19.06 -2.39 16.14
N ASN A 233 19.21 -1.07 16.09
CA ASN A 233 18.55 -0.13 17.00
C ASN A 233 17.27 0.48 16.40
N MET A 234 16.73 -0.11 15.32
CA MET A 234 15.54 0.44 14.65
C MET A 234 14.28 0.29 15.51
N PRO A 235 13.37 1.29 15.52
CA PRO A 235 12.15 1.26 16.34
C PRO A 235 11.24 0.04 16.09
N CYS A 236 11.22 -0.52 14.88
CA CYS A 236 10.46 -1.72 14.54
C CYS A 236 10.93 -3.01 15.23
N PHE A 237 12.12 -3.00 15.86
CA PHE A 237 12.72 -4.13 16.55
C PHE A 237 12.85 -3.94 18.07
N VAL A 238 12.20 -2.91 18.63
CA VAL A 238 12.15 -2.72 20.11
C VAL A 238 11.59 -3.95 20.82
N GLY A 239 10.68 -4.69 20.19
CA GLY A 239 10.16 -5.96 20.71
C GLY A 239 11.13 -7.15 20.60
N GLY A 240 12.29 -6.99 19.95
CA GLY A 240 13.27 -8.06 19.72
C GLY A 240 12.64 -9.31 19.11
N GLN A 241 13.00 -10.47 19.66
CA GLN A 241 12.49 -11.78 19.23
C GLN A 241 10.95 -11.87 19.23
N ALA A 242 10.27 -11.18 20.16
CA ALA A 242 8.82 -11.20 20.22
C ALA A 242 8.18 -10.60 18.95
N ALA A 243 8.83 -9.64 18.28
CA ALA A 243 8.32 -9.06 17.03
C ALA A 243 8.33 -10.09 15.89
N VAL A 244 9.39 -10.91 15.82
CA VAL A 244 9.53 -12.02 14.88
C VAL A 244 8.54 -13.15 15.21
N ASP A 245 8.39 -13.49 16.48
CA ASP A 245 7.46 -14.53 16.91
C ASP A 245 6.01 -14.15 16.58
N LEU A 246 5.63 -12.89 16.81
CA LEU A 246 4.33 -12.36 16.42
C LEU A 246 4.14 -12.36 14.90
N LEU A 247 5.20 -12.06 14.12
CA LEU A 247 5.16 -12.19 12.66
C LEU A 247 4.92 -13.64 12.24
N ARG A 248 5.64 -14.60 12.82
CA ARG A 248 5.47 -16.04 12.56
C ARG A 248 4.06 -16.51 12.91
N GLN A 249 3.50 -16.05 14.04
CA GLN A 249 2.12 -16.35 14.44
C GLN A 249 1.08 -15.87 13.43
N ARG A 250 1.28 -14.70 12.79
CA ARG A 250 0.35 -14.16 11.79
C ARG A 250 0.25 -14.99 10.51
N PHE A 251 1.24 -15.83 10.21
CA PHE A 251 1.14 -16.79 9.10
C PHE A 251 0.25 -18.00 9.43
N ASN A 252 -0.14 -18.19 10.70
CA ASN A 252 -1.03 -19.24 11.17
C ASN A 252 -0.66 -20.65 10.63
N LEU A 253 0.60 -21.03 10.83
CA LEU A 253 1.21 -22.23 10.23
C LEU A 253 0.60 -23.55 10.71
N ASN A 254 -0.06 -23.55 11.87
CA ASN A 254 -0.63 -24.75 12.48
C ASN A 254 -2.06 -25.03 12.03
N ALA A 255 -2.74 -24.08 11.38
CA ALA A 255 -4.11 -24.26 10.90
C ALA A 255 -4.15 -25.15 9.65
N THR A 256 -5.20 -25.94 9.50
CA THR A 256 -5.51 -26.62 8.24
C THR A 256 -5.83 -25.60 7.13
N GLU A 257 -5.89 -26.03 5.87
CA GLU A 257 -6.26 -25.13 4.77
C GLU A 257 -7.67 -24.55 4.96
N ASP A 258 -8.64 -25.37 5.37
CA ASP A 258 -10.03 -24.94 5.60
C ASP A 258 -10.14 -23.93 6.76
N GLU A 259 -9.48 -24.21 7.88
CA GLU A 259 -9.42 -23.28 9.01
C GLU A 259 -8.75 -21.96 8.62
N PHE A 260 -7.71 -22.03 7.78
CA PHE A 260 -7.01 -20.84 7.31
C PHE A 260 -7.87 -20.00 6.35
N ILE A 261 -8.65 -20.63 5.47
CA ILE A 261 -9.61 -19.94 4.61
C ILE A 261 -10.65 -19.21 5.46
N GLN A 262 -11.26 -19.89 6.43
CA GLN A 262 -12.23 -19.28 7.35
C GLN A 262 -11.62 -18.13 8.15
N PHE A 263 -10.36 -18.28 8.56
CA PHE A 263 -9.61 -17.22 9.23
C PHE A 263 -9.46 -15.98 8.34
N VAL A 264 -9.05 -16.14 7.08
CA VAL A 264 -8.90 -15.02 6.12
C VAL A 264 -10.25 -14.36 5.83
N GLU A 265 -11.33 -15.12 5.67
CA GLU A 265 -12.69 -14.56 5.55
C GLU A 265 -13.11 -13.77 6.80
N GLY A 266 -12.71 -14.25 7.97
CA GLY A 266 -12.87 -13.54 9.23
C GLY A 266 -12.11 -12.22 9.27
N LEU A 267 -10.91 -12.14 8.67
CA LEU A 267 -10.16 -10.88 8.55
C LEU A 267 -10.92 -9.87 7.68
N VAL A 268 -11.45 -10.29 6.53
CA VAL A 268 -12.27 -9.43 5.65
C VAL A 268 -13.47 -8.89 6.42
N THR A 269 -14.20 -9.75 7.11
CA THR A 269 -15.38 -9.37 7.90
C THR A 269 -15.03 -8.35 9.01
N LYS A 270 -13.91 -8.54 9.70
CA LYS A 270 -13.43 -7.59 10.73
C LYS A 270 -12.93 -6.27 10.17
N SER A 271 -12.40 -6.26 8.94
CA SER A 271 -11.94 -5.06 8.24
C SER A 271 -13.10 -4.27 7.61
N CYS A 272 -14.16 -4.95 7.18
CA CYS A 272 -15.31 -4.33 6.52
C CYS A 272 -15.94 -3.23 7.37
N ASN A 273 -15.85 -2.01 6.85
CA ASN A 273 -16.46 -0.82 7.44
C ASN A 273 -16.12 -0.62 8.92
N ASN A 274 -14.90 -0.99 9.30
CA ASN A 274 -14.49 -0.95 10.68
C ASN A 274 -14.56 0.49 11.22
N TRP A 275 -15.29 0.67 12.31
CA TRP A 275 -15.50 1.96 12.94
C TRP A 275 -14.18 2.64 13.33
N TYR A 276 -13.15 1.86 13.68
CA TYR A 276 -11.85 2.38 14.07
C TYR A 276 -11.12 3.09 12.92
N THR A 277 -11.16 2.52 11.71
CA THR A 277 -10.57 3.14 10.52
C THR A 277 -11.16 4.53 10.29
N ARG A 278 -12.48 4.68 10.45
CA ARG A 278 -13.17 5.97 10.34
C ARG A 278 -12.74 6.95 11.42
N GLN A 279 -12.53 6.49 12.66
CA GLN A 279 -12.06 7.36 13.75
C GLN A 279 -10.59 7.76 13.58
N TYR A 280 -9.76 6.88 13.05
CA TYR A 280 -8.36 7.20 12.75
C TYR A 280 -8.25 8.25 11.64
N ASP A 281 -9.04 8.13 10.57
CA ASP A 281 -9.09 9.16 9.52
C ASP A 281 -9.62 10.50 10.08
N LYS A 282 -10.58 10.48 11.02
CA LYS A 282 -11.01 11.69 11.75
C LYS A 282 -9.93 12.27 12.65
N PHE A 283 -9.18 11.43 13.35
CA PHE A 283 -8.04 11.87 14.18
C PHE A 283 -7.00 12.57 13.30
N GLN A 284 -6.62 11.94 12.18
CA GLN A 284 -5.70 12.50 11.19
C GLN A 284 -6.23 13.79 10.54
N TYR A 285 -7.55 13.91 10.37
CA TYR A 285 -8.17 15.17 9.96
C TYR A 285 -8.00 16.27 11.02
N LEU A 286 -8.20 15.94 12.29
CA LEU A 286 -8.09 16.89 13.40
C LEU A 286 -6.64 17.32 13.68
N THR A 287 -5.68 16.41 13.56
CA THR A 287 -4.26 16.68 13.87
C THR A 287 -3.49 17.20 12.66
N ASN A 288 -3.69 16.58 11.49
CA ASN A 288 -2.86 16.77 10.31
C ASN A 288 -3.64 17.35 9.11
N GLY A 289 -4.94 17.65 9.27
CA GLY A 289 -5.79 18.22 8.21
C GLY A 289 -6.11 17.25 7.07
N VAL A 290 -5.85 15.95 7.24
CA VAL A 290 -6.08 14.93 6.20
C VAL A 290 -7.58 14.65 6.08
N ARG A 291 -8.21 15.08 4.97
CA ARG A 291 -9.64 14.80 4.69
C ARG A 291 -9.95 13.29 4.71
N TYR A 292 -10.98 12.93 5.49
CA TYR A 292 -11.51 11.57 5.65
C TYR A 292 -12.47 11.17 4.53
#